data_AF-G5ADN5-F1
#
_entry.id   AF-G5ADN5-F1
#
_cell.length_a   1.000
_cell.length_b   1.000
_cell.length_c   1.000
_cell.angle_alpha   90.00
_cell.angle_beta   90.00
_cell.angle_gamma   90.00
#
_symmetry.space_group_name_H-M   'P 1'
#
loop_
_entity.id
_entity.type
_entity.pdbx_description
1 polymer ?
#
loop_
_entity_poly.entity_id
_entity_poly.type
_entity_poly.pdbx_seq_one_letter_code
_entity_poly.pdbx_strand_id
1 'polypeptide(L)'
;MTGTPPTLADGTTVAEYMESLFWIKHSEIWSNCGYVVAWVVFLRVLALLALRFIIPVFLLYVYPAYETLFRLRKNSYYQLLVILLLPALKVIVKNIVRRCTMHKEDLVPESVIFTVDFFNAIYVATCMQSSSSLVGHERDSSYEERAIENIPGVAKIVEKLTPDKQQAANKLFSKLKLDQATSDLLASRQFQKWVKSVTKAYNKNPEQATVTMLSTLTGKYGDEALAKMLATAKENRNTETIATQLEAQTIQELGERKENGGRRVQSPSLNSWVSYVNFLDENPYELLLTRLKTRFSDEGLATVLALTKRYYTTRKIAENLEKAQLDGWLRHGEDAESIFKLLKLNKEGDKLFESPVISTWVSYVKKMDTENPYTSMLSTLKLRYSDENLASMLVAAKKTGSTRLIAENVETAQFKMWRSDGKTADDLFTLLRLDKEGEALFKSTMFNTWASYAKLLDKENPEKLMVSAMKTHYSDGNLASIIAAARENSRTEAVASRLQQELWLSQDKTSKDIFKLLKLDKDGQRFIENPQLGTWVSYCSKLAKTRGDFRAISMLEKKFGSEELAMKISAALQHASEGNQNVIRELQKLQFQQWALLDRNL
;
A
#
# COMPACT_ATOMS: atom_id res chain seq x y z
N MET A 1 7.17 61.64 -18.70
CA MET A 1 7.84 60.71 -17.77
C MET A 1 8.69 59.77 -18.60
N THR A 2 10.01 59.97 -18.59
CA THR A 2 10.99 59.21 -19.38
C THR A 2 11.20 57.84 -18.74
N GLY A 3 10.59 56.81 -19.33
CA GLY A 3 10.64 55.41 -18.86
C GLY A 3 11.83 54.62 -19.43
N THR A 4 13.04 55.18 -19.42
CA THR A 4 14.26 54.43 -19.71
C THR A 4 14.73 53.70 -18.45
N PRO A 5 15.03 52.38 -18.50
CA PRO A 5 15.62 51.67 -17.37
C PRO A 5 16.95 52.32 -16.96
N PRO A 6 17.29 52.39 -15.66
CA PRO A 6 18.58 52.91 -15.24
C PRO A 6 19.71 52.03 -15.80
N THR A 7 20.60 52.62 -16.59
CA THR A 7 21.86 51.99 -16.98
C THR A 7 22.76 51.89 -15.76
N LEU A 8 23.27 50.68 -15.49
CA LEU A 8 24.28 50.42 -14.46
C LEU A 8 25.48 51.35 -14.68
N ALA A 9 25.99 51.96 -13.61
CA ALA A 9 27.19 52.79 -13.69
C ALA A 9 28.40 51.93 -14.09
N ASP A 10 29.23 52.45 -15.00
CA ASP A 10 30.40 51.73 -15.54
C ASP A 10 31.28 51.17 -14.41
N GLY A 11 31.43 49.85 -14.39
CA GLY A 11 32.28 49.13 -13.43
C GLY A 11 31.55 48.48 -12.24
N THR A 12 30.26 48.74 -12.03
CA THR A 12 29.48 48.04 -10.99
C THR A 12 29.01 46.67 -11.48
N THR A 13 29.32 45.62 -10.72
CA THR A 13 28.78 44.29 -11.02
C THR A 13 27.30 44.23 -10.67
N VAL A 14 26.53 43.39 -11.38
CA VAL A 14 25.10 43.17 -11.09
C VAL A 14 24.88 42.81 -9.61
N ALA A 15 25.85 42.12 -8.99
CA ALA A 15 25.81 41.76 -7.59
C ALA A 15 25.84 42.97 -6.64
N GLU A 16 26.75 43.93 -6.87
CA GLU A 16 26.88 45.15 -6.06
C GLU A 16 25.68 46.10 -6.23
N TYR A 17 25.09 46.12 -7.43
CA TYR A 17 23.86 46.87 -7.69
C TYR A 17 22.65 46.29 -6.93
N MET A 18 22.51 44.97 -6.90
CA MET A 18 21.43 44.33 -6.14
C MET A 18 21.60 44.48 -4.62
N GLU A 19 22.84 44.43 -4.12
CA GLU A 19 23.14 44.63 -2.69
C GLU A 19 22.84 46.07 -2.23
N SER A 20 23.16 47.07 -3.05
CA SER A 20 22.93 48.49 -2.70
C SER A 20 21.46 48.93 -2.81
N LEU A 21 20.71 48.44 -3.80
CA LEU A 21 19.32 48.86 -4.04
C LEU A 21 18.31 48.11 -3.16
N PHE A 22 18.54 46.81 -2.94
CA PHE A 22 17.59 45.93 -2.23
C PHE A 22 18.07 45.52 -0.83
N TRP A 23 19.29 45.91 -0.41
CA TRP A 23 19.85 45.58 0.91
C TRP A 23 19.89 44.06 1.18
N ILE A 24 19.98 43.23 0.13
CA ILE A 24 20.01 41.77 0.22
C ILE A 24 21.39 41.28 -0.21
N LYS A 25 22.13 40.64 0.72
CA LYS A 25 23.42 40.00 0.42
C LYS A 25 23.26 38.90 -0.62
N HIS A 26 24.10 38.90 -1.65
CA HIS A 26 24.00 37.96 -2.76
C HIS A 26 24.20 36.49 -2.34
N SER A 27 24.98 36.27 -1.26
CA SER A 27 25.21 34.95 -0.64
C SER A 27 23.95 34.34 -0.01
N GLU A 28 22.96 35.15 0.33
CA GLU A 28 21.77 34.70 1.07
C GLU A 28 20.55 34.48 0.15
N ILE A 29 20.60 34.94 -1.09
CA ILE A 29 19.49 34.84 -2.07
C ILE A 29 19.08 33.38 -2.28
N TRP A 30 20.04 32.49 -2.53
CA TRP A 30 19.76 31.08 -2.78
C TRP A 30 19.22 30.35 -1.53
N SER A 31 19.70 30.74 -0.35
CA SER A 31 19.21 30.20 0.92
C SER A 31 17.77 30.65 1.18
N ASN A 32 17.49 31.93 1.00
CA ASN A 32 16.16 32.52 1.14
C ASN A 32 15.17 31.95 0.10
N CYS A 33 15.60 31.76 -1.14
CA CYS A 33 14.82 31.03 -2.15
C CYS A 33 14.55 29.57 -1.72
N GLY A 34 15.55 28.89 -1.16
CA GLY A 34 15.39 27.55 -0.59
C GLY A 34 14.35 27.50 0.53
N TYR A 35 14.38 28.44 1.48
CA TYR A 35 13.40 28.55 2.55
C TYR A 35 11.99 28.84 2.02
N VAL A 36 11.85 29.73 1.04
CA VAL A 36 10.56 30.03 0.41
C VAL A 36 10.02 28.80 -0.32
N VAL A 37 10.85 28.06 -1.05
CA VAL A 37 10.43 26.82 -1.73
C VAL A 37 10.04 25.74 -0.71
N ALA A 38 10.83 25.55 0.35
CA ALA A 38 10.51 24.60 1.41
C ALA A 38 9.20 24.97 2.12
N TRP A 39 8.94 26.26 2.36
CA TRP A 39 7.70 26.75 2.95
C TRP A 39 6.52 26.59 1.96
N VAL A 40 6.70 26.86 0.67
CA VAL A 40 5.66 26.57 -0.35
C VAL A 40 5.33 25.07 -0.40
N VAL A 41 6.33 24.19 -0.31
CA VAL A 41 6.12 22.73 -0.25
C VAL A 41 5.41 22.34 1.05
N PHE A 42 5.82 22.89 2.19
CA PHE A 42 5.21 22.62 3.49
C PHE A 42 3.75 23.12 3.56
N LEU A 43 3.45 24.31 3.05
CA LEU A 43 2.06 24.79 2.87
C LEU A 43 1.25 23.86 1.97
N ARG A 44 1.84 23.39 0.87
CA ARG A 44 1.16 22.46 -0.05
C ARG A 44 0.87 21.12 0.61
N VAL A 45 1.79 20.60 1.43
CA VAL A 45 1.59 19.37 2.20
C VAL A 45 0.52 19.58 3.28
N LEU A 46 0.56 20.68 4.03
CA LEU A 46 -0.47 21.03 5.01
C LEU A 46 -1.85 21.21 4.36
N ALA A 47 -1.93 21.83 3.18
CA ALA A 47 -3.17 21.97 2.42
C ALA A 47 -3.70 20.63 1.92
N LEU A 48 -2.83 19.70 1.49
CA LEU A 48 -3.21 18.33 1.11
C LEU A 48 -3.66 17.51 2.33
N LEU A 49 -3.02 17.67 3.48
CA LEU A 49 -3.46 17.07 4.74
C LEU A 49 -4.80 17.66 5.19
N ALA A 50 -4.99 18.98 5.08
CA ALA A 50 -6.27 19.63 5.31
C ALA A 50 -7.36 19.08 4.38
N LEU A 51 -7.09 18.93 3.09
CA LEU A 51 -8.03 18.34 2.13
C LEU A 51 -8.37 16.88 2.47
N ARG A 52 -7.37 16.10 2.92
CA ARG A 52 -7.49 14.66 3.24
C ARG A 52 -8.17 14.39 4.58
N PHE A 53 -8.11 15.32 5.54
CA PHE A 53 -8.62 15.11 6.89
C PHE A 53 -9.74 16.09 7.27
N ILE A 54 -9.64 17.38 6.94
CA ILE A 54 -10.61 18.41 7.37
C ILE A 54 -11.93 18.28 6.61
N ILE A 55 -11.92 18.00 5.30
CA ILE A 55 -13.16 17.90 4.51
C ILE A 55 -13.99 16.67 4.92
N PRO A 56 -13.41 15.46 5.06
CA PRO A 56 -14.14 14.31 5.59
C PRO A 56 -14.63 14.53 7.01
N VAL A 57 -13.82 15.13 7.89
CA VAL A 57 -14.21 15.44 9.27
C VAL A 57 -15.33 16.48 9.31
N PHE A 58 -15.26 17.53 8.49
CA PHE A 58 -16.30 18.54 8.36
C PHE A 58 -17.62 17.93 7.87
N LEU A 59 -17.59 17.05 6.86
CA LEU A 59 -18.78 16.33 6.41
C LEU A 59 -19.32 15.39 7.49
N LEU A 60 -18.44 14.78 8.30
CA LEU A 60 -18.81 13.93 9.43
C LEU A 60 -19.50 14.71 10.55
N TYR A 61 -19.30 16.04 10.66
CA TYR A 61 -20.05 16.89 11.60
C TYR A 61 -21.28 17.56 10.98
N VAL A 62 -21.19 17.98 9.71
CA VAL A 62 -22.25 18.72 9.02
C VAL A 62 -23.44 17.83 8.66
N TYR A 63 -23.22 16.57 8.24
CA TYR A 63 -24.33 15.67 7.94
C TYR A 63 -25.14 15.29 9.19
N PRO A 64 -24.52 14.98 10.35
CA PRO A 64 -25.26 14.79 11.60
C PRO A 64 -25.93 16.07 12.12
N ALA A 65 -25.30 17.25 11.96
CA ALA A 65 -25.93 18.53 12.32
C ALA A 65 -27.12 18.89 11.42
N TYR A 66 -27.03 18.60 10.12
CA TYR A 66 -28.16 18.70 9.20
C TYR A 66 -29.26 17.70 9.57
N GLU A 67 -28.89 16.48 9.94
CA GLU A 67 -29.83 15.43 10.37
C GLU A 67 -30.58 15.83 11.66
N THR A 68 -29.91 16.42 12.65
CA THR A 68 -30.57 16.93 13.86
C THR A 68 -31.52 18.09 13.53
N LEU A 69 -31.11 19.02 12.66
CA LEU A 69 -31.97 20.10 12.16
C LEU A 69 -33.21 19.59 11.40
N PHE A 70 -33.03 18.58 10.55
CA PHE A 70 -34.11 17.94 9.79
C PHE A 70 -35.08 17.18 10.71
N ARG A 71 -34.56 16.49 11.74
CA ARG A 71 -35.36 15.78 12.75
C ARG A 71 -36.14 16.74 13.66
N LEU A 72 -35.53 17.86 14.09
CA LEU A 72 -36.18 18.86 14.94
C LEU A 72 -37.31 19.64 14.23
N ARG A 73 -37.28 19.72 12.90
CA ARG A 73 -38.27 20.43 12.07
C ARG A 73 -39.22 19.52 11.29
N LYS A 74 -39.22 18.22 11.60
CA LYS A 74 -40.17 17.24 11.05
C LYS A 74 -41.59 17.61 11.55
N ASN A 75 -42.55 17.78 10.62
CA ASN A 75 -43.91 18.30 10.85
C ASN A 75 -44.06 19.84 11.06
N SER A 76 -43.13 20.66 10.56
CA SER A 76 -43.26 22.13 10.56
C SER A 76 -43.23 22.71 9.15
N TYR A 77 -43.85 23.88 8.91
CA TYR A 77 -43.85 24.59 7.61
C TYR A 77 -42.44 24.82 7.03
N TYR A 78 -41.44 24.87 7.89
CA TYR A 78 -40.05 25.08 7.51
C TYR A 78 -39.30 23.82 7.05
N GLN A 79 -39.93 22.64 7.04
CA GLN A 79 -39.34 21.39 6.56
C GLN A 79 -38.88 21.50 5.10
N LEU A 80 -39.64 22.21 4.27
CA LEU A 80 -39.34 22.44 2.86
C LEU A 80 -38.08 23.32 2.68
N LEU A 81 -37.89 24.31 3.55
CA LEU A 81 -36.69 25.15 3.60
C LEU A 81 -35.45 24.36 4.04
N VAL A 82 -35.60 23.37 4.93
CA VAL A 82 -34.50 22.49 5.34
C VAL A 82 -34.13 21.51 4.23
N ILE A 83 -35.11 20.99 3.47
CA ILE A 83 -34.83 20.14 2.29
C ILE A 83 -34.05 20.90 1.22
N LEU A 84 -34.42 22.16 0.96
CA LEU A 84 -33.71 23.05 0.03
C LEU A 84 -32.32 23.47 0.53
N LEU A 85 -32.05 23.31 1.82
CA LEU A 85 -30.74 23.57 2.41
C LEU A 85 -29.71 22.51 1.97
N LEU A 86 -30.12 21.27 1.65
CA LEU A 86 -29.20 20.20 1.22
C LEU A 86 -28.56 20.47 -0.15
N PRO A 87 -29.29 20.88 -1.21
CA PRO A 87 -28.70 21.38 -2.45
C PRO A 87 -27.80 22.61 -2.24
N ALA A 88 -28.21 23.56 -1.38
CA ALA A 88 -27.41 24.75 -1.09
C ALA A 88 -26.09 24.38 -0.37
N LEU A 89 -26.16 23.47 0.60
CA LEU A 89 -25.00 22.93 1.31
C LEU A 89 -24.07 22.17 0.36
N LYS A 90 -24.63 21.41 -0.59
CA LYS A 90 -23.88 20.76 -1.68
C LYS A 90 -23.13 21.77 -2.54
N VAL A 91 -23.76 22.89 -2.90
CA VAL A 91 -23.12 23.98 -3.65
C VAL A 91 -22.06 24.72 -2.82
N ILE A 92 -22.32 24.98 -1.54
CA ILE A 92 -21.37 25.62 -0.63
C ILE A 92 -20.13 24.75 -0.43
N VAL A 93 -20.30 23.46 -0.15
CA VAL A 93 -19.18 22.51 -0.01
C VAL A 93 -18.42 22.37 -1.32
N LYS A 94 -19.11 22.28 -2.47
CA LYS A 94 -18.46 22.27 -3.79
C LYS A 94 -17.66 23.56 -4.06
N ASN A 95 -18.17 24.72 -3.64
CA ASN A 95 -17.45 25.99 -3.77
C ASN A 95 -16.28 26.13 -2.79
N ILE A 96 -16.38 25.59 -1.56
CA ILE A 96 -15.27 25.54 -0.60
C ILE A 96 -14.17 24.63 -1.14
N VAL A 97 -14.51 23.41 -1.59
CA VAL A 97 -13.55 22.48 -2.21
C VAL A 97 -12.89 23.14 -3.41
N ARG A 98 -13.68 23.74 -4.32
CA ARG A 98 -13.18 24.46 -5.51
C ARG A 98 -12.23 25.60 -5.15
N ARG A 99 -12.52 26.37 -4.09
CA ARG A 99 -11.64 27.45 -3.59
C ARG A 99 -10.34 26.90 -3.00
N CYS A 100 -10.40 25.78 -2.27
CA CYS A 100 -9.22 25.10 -1.73
C CYS A 100 -8.35 24.43 -2.80
N THR A 101 -8.91 24.11 -3.97
CA THR A 101 -8.20 23.42 -5.07
C THR A 101 -7.94 24.28 -6.31
N MET A 102 -8.06 25.61 -6.24
CA MET A 102 -7.96 26.51 -7.42
C MET A 102 -6.64 26.45 -8.19
N HIS A 103 -5.55 25.90 -7.61
CA HIS A 103 -4.24 25.80 -8.27
C HIS A 103 -3.93 24.40 -8.85
N LYS A 104 -4.90 23.48 -8.85
CA LYS A 104 -4.79 22.13 -9.44
C LYS A 104 -6.10 21.74 -10.13
N GLU A 105 -6.34 22.29 -11.32
CA GLU A 105 -7.59 22.11 -12.08
C GLU A 105 -7.93 20.63 -12.35
N ASP A 106 -6.92 19.76 -12.47
CA ASP A 106 -7.10 18.34 -12.79
C ASP A 106 -7.63 17.48 -11.62
N LEU A 107 -7.43 17.90 -10.36
CA LEU A 107 -7.83 17.12 -9.16
C LEU A 107 -9.17 17.59 -8.56
N VAL A 108 -9.73 18.70 -9.06
CA VAL A 108 -11.00 19.27 -8.59
C VAL A 108 -12.19 18.34 -8.90
N PRO A 109 -12.33 17.77 -10.11
CA PRO A 109 -13.45 16.90 -10.42
C PRO A 109 -13.41 15.62 -9.58
N GLU A 110 -12.23 15.01 -9.45
CA GLU A 110 -12.02 13.74 -8.76
C GLU A 110 -12.30 13.85 -7.26
N SER A 111 -11.78 14.88 -6.58
CA SER A 111 -11.98 15.07 -5.13
C SER A 111 -13.41 15.47 -4.75
N VAL A 112 -14.07 16.28 -5.60
CA VAL A 112 -15.48 16.68 -5.43
C VAL A 112 -16.41 15.47 -5.61
N ILE A 113 -16.20 14.66 -6.64
CA ILE A 113 -16.98 13.43 -6.88
C ILE A 113 -16.69 12.40 -5.77
N PHE A 114 -15.42 12.22 -5.40
CA PHE A 114 -14.97 11.24 -4.40
C PHE A 114 -15.49 11.52 -2.98
N THR A 115 -15.58 12.79 -2.56
CA THR A 115 -15.98 13.11 -1.17
C THR A 115 -17.44 13.50 -1.08
N VAL A 116 -17.93 14.38 -1.96
CA VAL A 116 -19.30 14.86 -1.88
C VAL A 116 -20.27 13.83 -2.43
N ASP A 117 -19.98 13.22 -3.58
CA ASP A 117 -20.91 12.29 -4.21
C ASP A 117 -20.84 10.88 -3.60
N PHE A 118 -19.70 10.42 -3.05
CA PHE A 118 -19.63 9.16 -2.26
C PHE A 118 -20.37 9.27 -0.92
N PHE A 119 -20.11 10.32 -0.12
CA PHE A 119 -20.84 10.51 1.15
C PHE A 119 -22.31 10.84 0.90
N ASN A 120 -22.64 11.61 -0.14
CA ASN A 120 -24.03 11.83 -0.53
C ASN A 120 -24.67 10.56 -1.10
N ALA A 121 -23.95 9.68 -1.80
CA ALA A 121 -24.50 8.41 -2.28
C ALA A 121 -24.71 7.42 -1.13
N ILE A 122 -23.80 7.36 -0.16
CA ILE A 122 -24.00 6.63 1.10
C ILE A 122 -25.20 7.25 1.83
N TYR A 123 -25.24 8.56 2.02
CA TYR A 123 -26.35 9.28 2.66
C TYR A 123 -27.68 9.07 1.93
N VAL A 124 -27.73 9.12 0.61
CA VAL A 124 -28.96 8.90 -0.18
C VAL A 124 -29.38 7.43 -0.15
N ALA A 125 -28.42 6.50 -0.24
CA ALA A 125 -28.68 5.07 -0.12
C ALA A 125 -29.08 4.65 1.30
N THR A 126 -28.62 5.39 2.32
CA THR A 126 -28.89 5.12 3.74
C THR A 126 -30.09 5.93 4.27
N CYS A 127 -30.46 7.05 3.65
CA CYS A 127 -31.48 7.98 4.18
C CYS A 127 -32.57 8.43 3.19
N MET A 128 -32.32 8.63 1.88
CA MET A 128 -33.35 9.22 0.99
C MET A 128 -34.41 8.25 0.45
N GLN A 129 -34.22 6.94 0.57
CA GLN A 129 -35.31 5.96 0.31
C GLN A 129 -36.46 6.03 1.34
N SER A 130 -36.34 6.84 2.40
CA SER A 130 -37.37 7.03 3.42
C SER A 130 -38.42 8.12 3.10
N SER A 131 -38.30 8.83 1.97
CA SER A 131 -39.11 10.03 1.67
C SER A 131 -40.27 9.82 0.67
N SER A 132 -40.81 8.61 0.54
CA SER A 132 -42.07 8.39 -0.19
C SER A 132 -43.19 7.97 0.75
N SER A 133 -43.75 8.94 1.48
CA SER A 133 -45.08 8.80 2.09
C SER A 133 -45.73 10.18 2.24
N LEU A 134 -46.06 10.80 1.10
CA LEU A 134 -46.98 11.92 1.01
C LEU A 134 -48.19 11.44 0.20
N VAL A 135 -49.03 10.58 0.81
CA VAL A 135 -50.49 10.46 0.61
C VAL A 135 -50.98 9.53 1.72
N GLY A 136 -51.92 10.01 2.54
CA GLY A 136 -52.68 9.17 3.47
C GLY A 136 -52.59 9.59 4.93
N HIS A 137 -53.09 10.78 5.26
CA HIS A 137 -53.56 11.03 6.63
C HIS A 137 -54.95 11.68 6.60
N GLU A 138 -55.91 10.94 7.15
CA GLU A 138 -57.22 11.34 7.67
C GLU A 138 -57.72 10.07 8.39
N ARG A 139 -58.18 10.03 9.64
CA ARG A 139 -58.79 11.01 10.54
C ARG A 139 -58.60 10.55 12.00
N ASP A 140 -58.52 11.54 12.90
CA ASP A 140 -59.14 11.70 14.24
C ASP A 140 -59.13 10.53 15.24
N SER A 141 -58.89 10.72 16.54
CA SER A 141 -59.43 11.78 17.41
C SER A 141 -58.64 11.91 18.73
N SER A 142 -58.27 13.13 19.12
CA SER A 142 -58.27 13.58 20.53
C SER A 142 -59.71 13.68 21.02
N TYR A 143 -60.06 13.45 22.30
CA TYR A 143 -60.02 14.33 23.48
C TYR A 143 -60.41 13.40 24.67
N GLU A 144 -59.99 13.51 25.93
CA GLU A 144 -59.71 14.64 26.82
C GLU A 144 -58.62 14.27 27.85
N GLU A 145 -57.90 15.29 28.32
CA GLU A 145 -57.18 15.31 29.59
C GLU A 145 -58.14 15.49 30.78
N ARG A 146 -57.85 14.87 31.92
CA ARG A 146 -57.78 15.60 33.21
C ARG A 146 -57.01 14.87 34.30
N ALA A 147 -55.99 15.59 34.80
CA ALA A 147 -55.46 15.68 36.17
C ALA A 147 -55.31 14.43 37.07
N ILE A 148 -54.04 14.04 37.20
CA ILE A 148 -53.28 13.74 38.44
C ILE A 148 -54.07 13.72 39.76
N GLU A 149 -54.08 12.55 40.42
CA GLU A 149 -53.93 12.46 41.88
C GLU A 149 -52.97 11.30 42.28
N ASN A 150 -51.88 11.71 42.91
CA ASN A 150 -51.09 11.12 44.01
C ASN A 150 -50.79 9.61 44.14
N ILE A 151 -49.47 9.36 44.25
CA ILE A 151 -48.72 8.19 44.79
C ILE A 151 -49.18 7.94 46.25
N PRO A 152 -49.37 6.70 46.80
CA PRO A 152 -48.65 5.42 46.58
C PRO A 152 -49.55 4.17 46.44
N GLY A 153 -49.04 3.08 45.83
CA GLY A 153 -49.78 1.80 45.74
C GLY A 153 -49.72 1.06 44.40
N VAL A 154 -48.57 1.09 43.72
CA VAL A 154 -48.31 0.37 42.46
C VAL A 154 -48.57 -1.15 42.59
N ALA A 155 -48.64 -1.69 43.80
CA ALA A 155 -48.78 -3.11 44.07
C ALA A 155 -50.18 -3.71 43.82
N LYS A 156 -51.27 -2.93 43.81
CA LYS A 156 -52.63 -3.50 43.79
C LYS A 156 -53.39 -3.40 42.46
N ILE A 157 -52.81 -2.72 41.46
CA ILE A 157 -53.42 -2.56 40.12
C ILE A 157 -52.82 -3.53 39.09
N VAL A 158 -51.65 -4.11 39.37
CA VAL A 158 -51.06 -5.18 38.56
C VAL A 158 -51.89 -6.48 38.64
N GLU A 159 -52.80 -6.59 39.61
CA GLU A 159 -53.48 -7.86 39.90
C GLU A 159 -54.89 -8.03 39.28
N LYS A 160 -55.44 -7.03 38.57
CA LYS A 160 -56.81 -7.16 38.00
C LYS A 160 -57.03 -6.62 36.59
N LEU A 161 -55.99 -6.50 35.77
CA LEU A 161 -56.13 -6.12 34.36
C LEU A 161 -55.29 -7.04 33.48
N THR A 162 -55.91 -8.09 32.93
CA THR A 162 -55.52 -8.57 31.60
C THR A 162 -56.28 -7.71 30.59
N PRO A 163 -55.55 -6.88 29.85
CA PRO A 163 -55.54 -7.02 28.41
C PRO A 163 -54.10 -7.08 27.93
N ASP A 164 -53.79 -8.08 27.09
CA ASP A 164 -52.53 -8.31 26.37
C ASP A 164 -51.24 -7.86 27.10
N LYS A 165 -50.42 -8.80 27.55
CA LYS A 165 -49.13 -8.53 28.21
C LYS A 165 -48.25 -7.54 27.40
N GLN A 166 -48.43 -7.47 26.08
CA GLN A 166 -47.87 -6.44 25.21
C GLN A 166 -48.36 -5.03 25.53
N GLN A 167 -49.67 -4.81 25.70
CA GLN A 167 -50.25 -3.51 26.05
C GLN A 167 -49.81 -3.04 27.43
N ALA A 168 -49.67 -3.97 28.39
CA ALA A 168 -49.13 -3.66 29.71
C ALA A 168 -47.65 -3.22 29.62
N ALA A 169 -46.84 -3.90 28.79
CA ALA A 169 -45.46 -3.52 28.51
C ALA A 169 -45.37 -2.14 27.84
N ASN A 170 -46.23 -1.85 26.85
CA ASN A 170 -46.31 -0.57 26.15
C ASN A 170 -46.71 0.59 27.09
N LYS A 171 -47.69 0.36 27.97
CA LYS A 171 -48.12 1.35 28.98
C LYS A 171 -47.03 1.60 30.02
N LEU A 172 -46.30 0.56 30.44
CA LEU A 172 -45.18 0.73 31.35
C LEU A 172 -44.02 1.49 30.67
N PHE A 173 -43.79 1.26 29.38
CA PHE A 173 -42.78 1.93 28.58
C PHE A 173 -43.02 3.45 28.53
N SER A 174 -44.24 3.88 28.21
CA SER A 174 -44.61 5.31 28.22
C SER A 174 -44.62 5.90 29.63
N LYS A 175 -45.08 5.17 30.64
CA LYS A 175 -45.08 5.62 32.04
C LYS A 175 -43.68 5.90 32.58
N LEU A 176 -42.69 5.14 32.11
CA LEU A 176 -41.28 5.35 32.45
C LEU A 176 -40.61 6.45 31.61
N LYS A 177 -41.39 7.16 30.78
CA LYS A 177 -40.95 8.20 29.83
C LYS A 177 -39.87 7.70 28.87
N LEU A 178 -39.90 6.40 28.56
CA LEU A 178 -38.96 5.76 27.65
C LEU A 178 -39.27 6.04 26.19
N ASP A 179 -40.37 6.74 25.91
CA ASP A 179 -40.78 7.28 24.61
C ASP A 179 -40.18 8.67 24.31
N GLN A 180 -39.63 9.36 25.32
CA GLN A 180 -39.04 10.70 25.21
C GLN A 180 -37.51 10.70 25.33
N ALA A 181 -36.87 9.54 25.52
CA ALA A 181 -35.45 9.45 25.84
C ALA A 181 -34.54 9.52 24.59
N THR A 182 -33.52 10.36 24.68
CA THR A 182 -32.47 10.60 23.68
C THR A 182 -31.31 9.61 23.80
N SER A 183 -30.71 9.24 22.66
CA SER A 183 -29.43 8.55 22.38
C SER A 183 -28.97 7.34 23.23
N ASP A 184 -29.14 7.37 24.56
CA ASP A 184 -28.66 6.37 25.52
C ASP A 184 -29.79 5.57 26.19
N LEU A 185 -30.95 5.45 25.52
CA LEU A 185 -32.14 4.75 26.03
C LEU A 185 -31.80 3.38 26.63
N LEU A 186 -31.03 2.55 25.92
CA LEU A 186 -30.67 1.19 26.31
C LEU A 186 -29.76 1.13 27.56
N ALA A 187 -29.02 2.20 27.84
CA ALA A 187 -28.18 2.35 29.03
C ALA A 187 -28.93 2.98 30.22
N SER A 188 -30.14 3.51 30.01
CA SER A 188 -30.89 4.19 31.06
C SER A 188 -31.36 3.24 32.17
N ARG A 189 -31.30 3.70 33.42
CA ARG A 189 -31.80 2.92 34.57
C ARG A 189 -33.30 2.62 34.45
N GLN A 190 -34.05 3.51 33.81
CA GLN A 190 -35.47 3.39 33.54
C GLN A 190 -35.75 2.27 32.53
N PHE A 191 -34.94 2.17 31.47
CA PHE A 191 -35.03 1.08 30.51
C PHE A 191 -34.68 -0.26 31.15
N GLN A 192 -33.62 -0.32 31.96
CA GLN A 192 -33.26 -1.53 32.70
C GLN A 192 -34.34 -1.98 33.69
N LYS A 193 -35.06 -1.03 34.32
CA LYS A 193 -36.25 -1.34 35.14
C LYS A 193 -37.39 -1.90 34.30
N TRP A 194 -37.65 -1.33 33.13
CA TRP A 194 -38.66 -1.83 32.20
C TRP A 194 -38.34 -3.24 31.71
N VAL A 195 -37.11 -3.50 31.26
CA VAL A 195 -36.63 -4.82 30.85
C VAL A 195 -36.87 -5.85 31.96
N LYS A 196 -36.43 -5.57 33.19
CA LYS A 196 -36.66 -6.47 34.34
C LYS A 196 -38.15 -6.75 34.60
N SER A 197 -39.01 -5.74 34.45
CA SER A 197 -40.46 -5.90 34.63
C SER A 197 -41.08 -6.77 33.54
N VAL A 198 -40.69 -6.58 32.27
CA VAL A 198 -41.17 -7.40 31.15
C VAL A 198 -40.64 -8.84 31.28
N THR A 199 -39.35 -9.03 31.54
CA THR A 199 -38.77 -10.38 31.77
C THR A 199 -39.46 -11.12 32.92
N LYS A 200 -39.78 -10.43 34.03
CA LYS A 200 -40.50 -11.04 35.16
C LYS A 200 -41.93 -11.46 34.80
N ALA A 201 -42.62 -10.71 33.94
CA ALA A 201 -43.98 -11.04 33.47
C ALA A 201 -44.03 -12.26 32.52
N TYR A 202 -42.87 -12.63 31.98
CA TYR A 202 -42.66 -13.77 31.08
C TYR A 202 -41.61 -14.75 31.63
N ASN A 203 -41.50 -14.88 32.95
CA ASN A 203 -40.51 -15.73 33.62
C ASN A 203 -40.53 -17.21 33.19
N LYS A 204 -41.65 -17.72 32.66
CA LYS A 204 -41.81 -19.08 32.11
C LYS A 204 -41.53 -19.18 30.61
N ASN A 205 -41.41 -18.06 29.90
CA ASN A 205 -41.14 -18.01 28.45
C ASN A 205 -40.24 -16.80 28.11
N PRO A 206 -38.92 -16.92 28.29
CA PRO A 206 -37.97 -15.84 28.06
C PRO A 206 -37.98 -15.30 26.62
N GLU A 207 -38.23 -16.15 25.62
CA GLU A 207 -38.30 -15.76 24.20
C GLU A 207 -39.47 -14.80 23.95
N GLN A 208 -40.64 -15.08 24.54
CA GLN A 208 -41.81 -14.21 24.44
C GLN A 208 -41.61 -12.87 25.15
N ALA A 209 -40.75 -12.83 26.18
CA ALA A 209 -40.34 -11.57 26.80
C ALA A 209 -39.56 -10.70 25.81
N THR A 210 -38.61 -11.29 25.09
CA THR A 210 -37.78 -10.61 24.09
C THR A 210 -38.61 -10.13 22.91
N VAL A 211 -39.51 -10.96 22.38
CA VAL A 211 -40.47 -10.58 21.31
C VAL A 211 -41.37 -9.42 21.76
N THR A 212 -41.84 -9.44 23.01
CA THR A 212 -42.65 -8.34 23.57
C THR A 212 -41.87 -7.03 23.64
N MET A 213 -40.60 -7.11 24.03
CA MET A 213 -39.71 -5.94 24.07
C MET A 213 -39.46 -5.40 22.67
N LEU A 214 -39.17 -6.27 21.70
CA LEU A 214 -38.95 -5.91 20.31
C LEU A 214 -40.18 -5.27 19.68
N SER A 215 -41.37 -5.86 19.83
CA SER A 215 -42.62 -5.30 19.35
C SER A 215 -42.89 -3.89 19.93
N THR A 216 -42.58 -3.67 21.21
CA THR A 216 -42.68 -2.35 21.85
C THR A 216 -41.70 -1.35 21.22
N LEU A 217 -40.45 -1.77 21.03
CA LEU A 217 -39.38 -0.92 20.51
C LEU A 217 -39.56 -0.61 19.02
N THR A 218 -39.85 -1.62 18.21
CA THR A 218 -40.18 -1.49 16.78
C THR A 218 -41.43 -0.62 16.57
N GLY A 219 -42.49 -0.84 17.37
CA GLY A 219 -43.71 -0.04 17.27
C GLY A 219 -43.53 1.44 17.64
N LYS A 220 -42.52 1.77 18.47
CA LYS A 220 -42.25 3.15 18.90
C LYS A 220 -41.18 3.86 18.10
N TYR A 221 -40.14 3.15 17.68
CA TYR A 221 -38.96 3.73 17.05
C TYR A 221 -38.82 3.38 15.56
N GLY A 222 -39.53 2.36 15.10
CA GLY A 222 -39.33 1.78 13.77
C GLY A 222 -38.06 0.94 13.68
N ASP A 223 -38.00 0.06 12.68
CA ASP A 223 -36.91 -0.91 12.51
C ASP A 223 -35.53 -0.25 12.33
N GLU A 224 -35.47 0.90 11.63
CA GLU A 224 -34.21 1.61 11.35
C GLU A 224 -33.59 2.25 12.60
N ALA A 225 -34.40 2.95 13.40
CA ALA A 225 -33.91 3.59 14.61
C ALA A 225 -33.54 2.54 15.68
N LEU A 226 -34.28 1.43 15.73
CA LEU A 226 -33.96 0.30 16.59
C LEU A 226 -32.60 -0.33 16.22
N ALA A 227 -32.35 -0.59 14.93
CA ALA A 227 -31.06 -1.12 14.48
C ALA A 227 -29.88 -0.21 14.83
N LYS A 228 -30.04 1.12 14.69
CA LYS A 228 -29.01 2.10 15.11
C LYS A 228 -28.77 2.08 16.62
N MET A 229 -29.83 2.04 17.42
CA MET A 229 -29.72 1.96 18.89
C MET A 229 -29.03 0.67 19.34
N LEU A 230 -29.37 -0.47 18.73
CA LEU A 230 -28.74 -1.75 19.04
C LEU A 230 -27.25 -1.77 18.65
N ALA A 231 -26.89 -1.22 17.49
CA ALA A 231 -25.50 -1.10 17.06
C ALA A 231 -24.66 -0.29 18.07
N THR A 232 -25.14 0.87 18.52
CA THR A 232 -24.46 1.68 19.55
C THR A 232 -24.40 0.97 20.90
N ALA A 233 -25.46 0.25 21.29
CA ALA A 233 -25.50 -0.46 22.56
C ALA A 233 -24.58 -1.69 22.62
N LYS A 234 -24.19 -2.27 21.47
CA LYS A 234 -23.18 -3.34 21.40
C LYS A 234 -21.75 -2.85 21.64
N GLU A 235 -21.50 -1.55 21.49
CA GLU A 235 -20.18 -0.96 21.77
C GLU A 235 -19.94 -0.72 23.27
N ASN A 236 -20.99 -0.79 24.09
CA ASN A 236 -20.91 -0.60 25.54
C ASN A 236 -21.10 -1.93 26.29
N ARG A 237 -20.08 -2.33 27.08
CA ARG A 237 -20.04 -3.60 27.83
C ARG A 237 -21.25 -3.83 28.74
N ASN A 238 -21.89 -2.78 29.24
CA ASN A 238 -23.04 -2.90 30.13
C ASN A 238 -24.36 -3.18 29.39
N THR A 239 -24.41 -2.91 28.09
CA THR A 239 -25.61 -3.05 27.25
C THR A 239 -25.43 -4.10 26.14
N GLU A 240 -24.21 -4.59 25.93
CA GLU A 240 -23.84 -5.55 24.89
C GLU A 240 -24.67 -6.83 24.92
N THR A 241 -24.88 -7.44 26.09
CA THR A 241 -25.63 -8.71 26.22
C THR A 241 -27.08 -8.54 25.77
N ILE A 242 -27.76 -7.48 26.22
CA ILE A 242 -29.16 -7.20 25.88
C ILE A 242 -29.27 -6.78 24.42
N ALA A 243 -28.33 -5.96 23.93
CA ALA A 243 -28.32 -5.52 22.53
C ALA A 243 -28.08 -6.69 21.56
N THR A 244 -27.22 -7.65 21.92
CA THR A 244 -26.95 -8.85 21.12
C THR A 244 -28.15 -9.80 21.11
N GLN A 245 -28.82 -9.98 22.26
CA GLN A 245 -30.06 -10.79 22.34
C GLN A 245 -31.20 -10.18 21.53
N LEU A 246 -31.40 -8.85 21.63
CA LEU A 246 -32.42 -8.16 20.85
C LEU A 246 -32.10 -8.17 19.35
N GLU A 247 -30.84 -8.01 18.95
CA GLU A 247 -30.43 -8.10 17.54
C GLU A 247 -30.67 -9.50 16.97
N ALA A 248 -30.29 -10.57 17.69
CA ALA A 248 -30.51 -11.95 17.25
C ALA A 248 -32.01 -12.26 17.04
N GLN A 249 -32.86 -11.85 17.98
CA GLN A 249 -34.30 -12.06 17.89
C GLN A 249 -34.95 -11.17 16.79
N THR A 250 -34.43 -9.95 16.56
CA THR A 250 -34.88 -9.09 15.45
C THR A 250 -34.57 -9.75 14.10
N ILE A 251 -33.40 -10.35 13.96
CA ILE A 251 -32.98 -11.06 12.75
C ILE A 251 -33.87 -12.29 12.49
N GLN A 252 -34.23 -13.04 13.53
CA GLN A 252 -35.16 -14.18 13.44
C GLN A 252 -36.57 -13.76 12.98
N GLU A 253 -37.16 -12.73 13.60
CA GLU A 253 -38.47 -12.21 13.20
C GLU A 253 -38.49 -11.65 11.77
N LEU A 254 -37.38 -11.05 11.32
CA LEU A 254 -37.23 -10.59 9.93
C LEU A 254 -37.13 -11.74 8.92
N GLY A 255 -36.64 -12.91 9.34
CA GLY A 255 -36.65 -14.14 8.55
C GLY A 255 -38.08 -14.65 8.34
N GLU A 256 -38.84 -14.78 9.42
CA GLU A 256 -40.24 -15.25 9.42
C GLU A 256 -41.18 -14.31 8.64
N ARG A 257 -40.92 -12.99 8.64
CA ARG A 257 -41.70 -12.01 7.85
C ARG A 257 -41.46 -12.10 6.34
N LYS A 258 -40.27 -12.55 5.91
CA LYS A 258 -39.90 -12.74 4.49
C LYS A 258 -40.58 -13.97 3.90
N GLU A 259 -40.64 -15.08 4.65
CA GLU A 259 -41.36 -16.30 4.22
C GLU A 259 -42.88 -16.06 4.06
N ASN A 260 -43.45 -15.17 4.89
CA ASN A 260 -44.88 -14.85 4.87
C ASN A 260 -45.28 -13.73 3.88
N GLY A 261 -44.40 -13.34 2.95
CA GLY A 261 -44.70 -12.37 1.89
C GLY A 261 -44.97 -10.93 2.36
N GLY A 262 -44.53 -10.58 3.57
CA GLY A 262 -44.77 -9.27 4.19
C GLY A 262 -43.89 -8.13 3.64
N ARG A 263 -44.41 -6.90 3.71
CA ARG A 263 -43.83 -5.60 3.26
C ARG A 263 -42.29 -5.52 3.20
N ARG A 264 -41.79 -4.86 2.13
CA ARG A 264 -40.41 -4.38 1.93
C ARG A 264 -39.77 -3.88 3.23
N VAL A 265 -38.84 -4.66 3.77
CA VAL A 265 -38.03 -4.32 4.94
C VAL A 265 -37.18 -3.07 4.63
N GLN A 266 -37.27 -2.05 5.48
CA GLN A 266 -36.46 -0.83 5.38
C GLN A 266 -34.99 -1.14 5.71
N SER A 267 -34.06 -0.52 4.97
CA SER A 267 -32.62 -0.87 4.99
C SER A 267 -32.02 -0.79 6.40
N PRO A 268 -31.51 -1.90 6.97
CA PRO A 268 -30.82 -1.88 8.26
C PRO A 268 -29.50 -1.12 8.19
N SER A 269 -28.87 -0.86 9.34
CA SER A 269 -27.45 -0.52 9.39
C SER A 269 -26.63 -1.57 8.64
N LEU A 270 -25.53 -1.19 7.97
CA LEU A 270 -24.74 -2.13 7.15
C LEU A 270 -24.33 -3.38 7.93
N ASN A 271 -23.98 -3.24 9.20
CA ASN A 271 -23.61 -4.36 10.08
C ASN A 271 -24.80 -5.27 10.39
N SER A 272 -25.96 -4.69 10.71
CA SER A 272 -27.18 -5.48 10.98
C SER A 272 -27.69 -6.17 9.71
N TRP A 273 -27.52 -5.55 8.55
CA TRP A 273 -27.84 -6.17 7.27
C TRP A 273 -26.89 -7.33 6.93
N VAL A 274 -25.57 -7.17 7.18
CA VAL A 274 -24.60 -8.27 7.04
C VAL A 274 -24.97 -9.43 7.97
N SER A 275 -25.31 -9.16 9.24
CA SER A 275 -25.76 -10.18 10.19
C SER A 275 -27.04 -10.88 9.74
N TYR A 276 -28.01 -10.12 9.21
CA TYR A 276 -29.26 -10.68 8.70
C TYR A 276 -29.04 -11.60 7.50
N VAL A 277 -28.24 -11.17 6.52
CA VAL A 277 -27.98 -12.00 5.33
C VAL A 277 -27.17 -13.25 5.69
N ASN A 278 -26.21 -13.14 6.61
CA ASN A 278 -25.51 -14.32 7.14
C ASN A 278 -26.47 -15.30 7.85
N PHE A 279 -27.47 -14.79 8.58
CA PHE A 279 -28.50 -15.63 9.20
C PHE A 279 -29.38 -16.35 8.16
N LEU A 280 -29.53 -15.78 6.97
CA LEU A 280 -30.23 -16.41 5.85
C LEU A 280 -29.34 -17.40 5.06
N ASP A 281 -28.12 -17.71 5.54
CA ASP A 281 -27.12 -18.53 4.85
C ASP A 281 -26.75 -18.01 3.43
N GLU A 282 -26.99 -16.73 3.16
CA GLU A 282 -26.62 -16.05 1.92
C GLU A 282 -25.30 -15.25 2.11
N ASN A 283 -24.56 -14.94 1.03
CA ASN A 283 -23.35 -14.12 1.13
C ASN A 283 -23.70 -12.62 1.07
N PRO A 284 -23.64 -11.86 2.19
CA PRO A 284 -23.96 -10.42 2.20
C PRO A 284 -23.11 -9.62 1.23
N TYR A 285 -21.84 -9.97 1.07
CA TYR A 285 -20.95 -9.17 0.26
C TYR A 285 -21.23 -9.32 -1.23
N GLU A 286 -21.74 -10.48 -1.68
CA GLU A 286 -22.18 -10.65 -3.07
C GLU A 286 -23.43 -9.84 -3.41
N LEU A 287 -24.40 -9.81 -2.50
CA LEU A 287 -25.59 -8.99 -2.67
C LEU A 287 -25.25 -7.49 -2.65
N LEU A 288 -24.34 -7.06 -1.77
CA LEU A 288 -23.83 -5.68 -1.76
C LEU A 288 -23.12 -5.34 -3.06
N LEU A 289 -22.24 -6.22 -3.55
CA LEU A 289 -21.53 -6.02 -4.81
C LEU A 289 -22.51 -5.86 -5.96
N THR A 290 -23.56 -6.69 -6.02
CA THR A 290 -24.60 -6.59 -7.05
C THR A 290 -25.25 -5.21 -7.05
N ARG A 291 -25.51 -4.64 -5.87
CA ARG A 291 -26.04 -3.26 -5.74
C ARG A 291 -24.99 -2.21 -6.09
N LEU A 292 -23.75 -2.36 -5.64
CA LEU A 292 -22.67 -1.40 -5.91
C LEU A 292 -22.30 -1.33 -7.39
N LYS A 293 -22.32 -2.47 -8.11
CA LYS A 293 -22.09 -2.55 -9.55
C LYS A 293 -23.14 -1.80 -10.39
N THR A 294 -24.30 -1.47 -9.82
CA THR A 294 -25.28 -0.59 -10.51
C THR A 294 -24.86 0.89 -10.53
N ARG A 295 -23.88 1.28 -9.71
CA ARG A 295 -23.46 2.68 -9.53
C ARG A 295 -21.97 2.91 -9.81
N PHE A 296 -21.15 1.87 -9.73
CA PHE A 296 -19.71 1.92 -9.93
C PHE A 296 -19.28 0.95 -11.02
N SER A 297 -18.33 1.36 -11.86
CA SER A 297 -17.60 0.42 -12.72
C SER A 297 -16.75 -0.53 -11.87
N ASP A 298 -16.36 -1.69 -12.40
CA ASP A 298 -15.50 -2.63 -11.67
C ASP A 298 -14.14 -2.01 -11.27
N GLU A 299 -13.53 -1.20 -12.14
CA GLU A 299 -12.35 -0.37 -11.82
C GLU A 299 -12.62 0.63 -10.69
N GLY A 300 -13.72 1.38 -10.78
CA GLY A 300 -14.08 2.38 -9.77
C GLY A 300 -14.35 1.73 -8.41
N LEU A 301 -15.04 0.59 -8.40
CA LEU A 301 -15.27 -0.21 -7.21
C LEU A 301 -13.97 -0.77 -6.63
N ALA A 302 -13.10 -1.37 -7.46
CA ALA A 302 -11.81 -1.87 -7.02
C ALA A 302 -10.93 -0.75 -6.44
N THR A 303 -10.96 0.44 -7.05
CA THR A 303 -10.23 1.62 -6.54
C THR A 303 -10.75 2.03 -5.16
N VAL A 304 -12.07 2.12 -4.99
CA VAL A 304 -12.69 2.44 -3.70
C VAL A 304 -12.31 1.40 -2.65
N LEU A 305 -12.34 0.10 -2.99
CA LEU A 305 -11.96 -0.96 -2.06
C LEU A 305 -10.47 -0.91 -1.68
N ALA A 306 -9.58 -0.65 -2.65
CA ALA A 306 -8.15 -0.50 -2.40
C ALA A 306 -7.83 0.69 -1.49
N LEU A 307 -8.55 1.81 -1.65
CA LEU A 307 -8.39 2.99 -0.80
C LEU A 307 -8.98 2.79 0.60
N THR A 308 -10.17 2.20 0.70
CA THR A 308 -10.89 2.02 1.98
C THR A 308 -10.27 0.95 2.88
N LYS A 309 -9.52 -0.02 2.33
CA LYS A 309 -8.69 -0.97 3.10
C LYS A 309 -7.58 -0.32 3.94
N ARG A 310 -7.26 0.95 3.66
CA ARG A 310 -6.27 1.73 4.42
C ARG A 310 -6.82 2.24 5.76
N TYR A 311 -8.14 2.31 5.92
CA TYR A 311 -8.77 2.77 7.15
C TYR A 311 -9.20 1.57 8.01
N TYR A 312 -8.78 1.57 9.28
CA TYR A 312 -9.00 0.44 10.20
C TYR A 312 -10.48 0.05 10.34
N THR A 313 -11.38 1.04 10.44
CA THR A 313 -12.81 0.84 10.67
C THR A 313 -13.54 0.21 9.47
N THR A 314 -13.08 0.50 8.25
CA THR A 314 -13.71 -0.01 7.01
C THR A 314 -12.95 -1.18 6.38
N ARG A 315 -11.74 -1.49 6.87
CA ARG A 315 -10.86 -2.52 6.29
C ARG A 315 -11.54 -3.86 6.14
N LYS A 316 -12.17 -4.38 7.20
CA LYS A 316 -12.79 -5.72 7.20
C LYS A 316 -13.92 -5.83 6.18
N ILE A 317 -14.74 -4.78 6.05
CA ILE A 317 -15.82 -4.72 5.06
C ILE A 317 -15.24 -4.67 3.65
N ALA A 318 -14.21 -3.86 3.43
CA ALA A 318 -13.56 -3.74 2.13
C ALA A 318 -12.82 -5.02 1.71
N GLU A 319 -12.19 -5.74 2.64
CA GLU A 319 -11.58 -7.06 2.41
C GLU A 319 -12.63 -8.10 2.03
N ASN A 320 -13.77 -8.12 2.73
CA ASN A 320 -14.85 -9.05 2.42
C ASN A 320 -15.54 -8.75 1.08
N LEU A 321 -15.73 -7.47 0.75
CA LEU A 321 -16.23 -7.04 -0.56
C LEU A 321 -15.25 -7.39 -1.68
N GLU A 322 -13.95 -7.15 -1.49
CA GLU A 322 -12.95 -7.58 -2.48
C GLU A 322 -12.98 -9.10 -2.64
N LYS A 323 -12.98 -9.86 -1.55
CA LYS A 323 -13.04 -11.32 -1.60
C LYS A 323 -14.24 -11.80 -2.43
N ALA A 324 -15.43 -11.29 -2.15
CA ALA A 324 -16.63 -11.62 -2.92
C ALA A 324 -16.54 -11.18 -4.39
N GLN A 325 -15.82 -10.08 -4.69
CA GLN A 325 -15.57 -9.63 -6.06
C GLN A 325 -14.64 -10.61 -6.79
N LEU A 326 -13.56 -11.05 -6.14
CA LEU A 326 -12.63 -12.06 -6.69
C LEU A 326 -13.32 -13.42 -6.90
N ASP A 327 -14.14 -13.86 -5.93
CA ASP A 327 -14.95 -15.08 -6.03
C ASP A 327 -15.94 -14.97 -7.21
N GLY A 328 -16.57 -13.81 -7.37
CA GLY A 328 -17.44 -13.51 -8.50
C GLY A 328 -16.72 -13.66 -9.85
N TRP A 329 -15.56 -13.02 -10.02
CA TRP A 329 -14.78 -13.14 -11.26
C TRP A 329 -14.33 -14.57 -11.55
N LEU A 330 -13.92 -15.32 -10.51
CA LEU A 330 -13.52 -16.71 -10.66
C LEU A 330 -14.69 -17.59 -11.13
N ARG A 331 -15.90 -17.39 -10.60
CA ARG A 331 -17.10 -18.13 -11.02
C ARG A 331 -17.52 -17.86 -12.47
N HIS A 332 -17.26 -16.66 -12.99
CA HIS A 332 -17.54 -16.33 -14.38
C HIS A 332 -16.46 -16.85 -15.34
N GLY A 333 -15.40 -17.49 -14.82
CA GLY A 333 -14.31 -18.02 -15.66
C GLY A 333 -13.48 -16.92 -16.31
N GLU A 334 -13.42 -15.74 -15.71
CA GLU A 334 -12.59 -14.64 -16.21
C GLU A 334 -11.11 -15.05 -16.18
N ASP A 335 -10.33 -14.58 -17.16
CA ASP A 335 -8.89 -14.82 -17.20
C ASP A 335 -8.10 -13.60 -16.68
N ALA A 336 -6.78 -13.76 -16.54
CA ALA A 336 -5.92 -12.73 -15.94
C ALA A 336 -5.91 -11.45 -16.78
N GLU A 337 -5.96 -11.57 -18.09
CA GLU A 337 -5.95 -10.47 -19.07
C GLU A 337 -7.30 -9.74 -19.12
N SER A 338 -8.41 -10.46 -18.99
CA SER A 338 -9.75 -9.91 -18.96
C SER A 338 -9.94 -9.04 -17.72
N ILE A 339 -9.54 -9.54 -16.54
CA ILE A 339 -9.56 -8.71 -15.32
C ILE A 339 -8.56 -7.56 -15.40
N PHE A 340 -7.39 -7.76 -16.03
CA PHE A 340 -6.43 -6.67 -16.25
C PHE A 340 -7.04 -5.51 -17.07
N LYS A 341 -7.78 -5.82 -18.15
CA LYS A 341 -8.53 -4.85 -18.95
C LYS A 341 -9.70 -4.25 -18.20
N LEU A 342 -10.45 -5.06 -17.45
CA LEU A 342 -11.62 -4.63 -16.68
C LEU A 342 -11.23 -3.56 -15.64
N LEU A 343 -10.06 -3.73 -15.02
CA LEU A 343 -9.45 -2.78 -14.09
C LEU A 343 -8.71 -1.62 -14.77
N LYS A 344 -8.77 -1.53 -16.10
CA LYS A 344 -8.10 -0.52 -16.94
C LYS A 344 -6.58 -0.43 -16.75
N LEU A 345 -5.94 -1.46 -16.19
CA LEU A 345 -4.49 -1.52 -16.00
C LEU A 345 -3.73 -1.48 -17.34
N ASN A 346 -4.39 -1.87 -18.43
CA ASN A 346 -3.86 -1.76 -19.79
C ASN A 346 -3.67 -0.32 -20.30
N LYS A 347 -4.17 0.69 -19.57
CA LYS A 347 -4.04 2.11 -19.92
C LYS A 347 -2.98 2.84 -19.09
N GLU A 348 -2.40 2.18 -18.09
CA GLU A 348 -1.48 2.79 -17.13
C GLU A 348 -0.05 2.98 -17.68
N GLY A 349 0.31 2.24 -18.74
CA GLY A 349 1.66 2.25 -19.31
C GLY A 349 2.72 1.99 -18.24
N ASP A 350 3.79 2.79 -18.25
CA ASP A 350 4.92 2.64 -17.33
C ASP A 350 4.55 2.85 -15.85
N LYS A 351 3.39 3.44 -15.56
CA LYS A 351 2.88 3.67 -14.19
C LYS A 351 2.04 2.52 -13.65
N LEU A 352 1.99 1.38 -14.36
CA LEU A 352 1.20 0.21 -13.97
C LEU A 352 1.34 -0.18 -12.49
N PHE A 353 2.57 -0.25 -11.98
CA PHE A 353 2.83 -0.66 -10.59
C PHE A 353 2.49 0.44 -9.57
N GLU A 354 2.25 1.67 -10.00
CA GLU A 354 1.75 2.76 -9.15
C GLU A 354 0.22 2.76 -9.03
N SER A 355 -0.47 2.03 -9.91
CA SER A 355 -1.93 1.98 -9.94
C SER A 355 -2.51 1.43 -8.64
N PRO A 356 -3.53 2.07 -8.04
CA PRO A 356 -4.11 1.62 -6.77
C PRO A 356 -4.76 0.23 -6.86
N VAL A 357 -5.18 -0.18 -8.05
CA VAL A 357 -5.88 -1.46 -8.29
C VAL A 357 -4.96 -2.61 -8.71
N ILE A 358 -3.64 -2.38 -8.85
CA ILE A 358 -2.68 -3.46 -9.17
C ILE A 358 -2.70 -4.57 -8.13
N SER A 359 -2.91 -4.22 -6.86
CA SER A 359 -3.00 -5.18 -5.75
C SER A 359 -4.23 -6.08 -5.85
N THR A 360 -5.35 -5.57 -6.36
CA THR A 360 -6.57 -6.35 -6.60
C THR A 360 -6.38 -7.31 -7.75
N TRP A 361 -5.76 -6.89 -8.86
CA TRP A 361 -5.40 -7.79 -9.95
C TRP A 361 -4.43 -8.88 -9.50
N VAL A 362 -3.38 -8.54 -8.75
CA VAL A 362 -2.43 -9.52 -8.21
C VAL A 362 -3.13 -10.54 -7.31
N SER A 363 -4.04 -10.08 -6.45
CA SER A 363 -4.81 -10.97 -5.56
C SER A 363 -5.72 -11.90 -6.36
N TYR A 364 -6.32 -11.39 -7.44
CA TYR A 364 -7.12 -12.20 -8.35
C TYR A 364 -6.31 -13.30 -9.04
N VAL A 365 -5.19 -12.97 -9.67
CA VAL A 365 -4.37 -13.97 -10.39
C VAL A 365 -3.81 -15.02 -9.43
N LYS A 366 -3.41 -14.63 -8.21
CA LYS A 366 -3.02 -15.58 -7.14
C LYS A 366 -4.11 -16.55 -6.73
N LYS A 367 -5.37 -16.12 -6.82
CA LYS A 367 -6.54 -16.94 -6.48
C LYS A 367 -6.93 -17.86 -7.64
N MET A 368 -6.79 -17.39 -8.88
CA MET A 368 -7.10 -18.14 -10.09
C MET A 368 -6.06 -19.22 -10.39
N ASP A 369 -4.78 -18.88 -10.33
CA ASP A 369 -3.66 -19.76 -10.59
C ASP A 369 -2.84 -19.92 -9.30
N THR A 370 -3.12 -20.98 -8.55
CA THR A 370 -2.44 -21.24 -7.28
C THR A 370 -1.05 -21.85 -7.46
N GLU A 371 -0.74 -22.39 -8.63
CA GLU A 371 0.52 -23.06 -8.90
C GLU A 371 1.58 -22.09 -9.43
N ASN A 372 1.23 -21.29 -10.44
CA ASN A 372 2.16 -20.43 -11.17
C ASN A 372 1.65 -18.99 -11.38
N PRO A 373 1.11 -18.32 -10.34
CA PRO A 373 0.43 -17.03 -10.52
C PRO A 373 1.29 -15.95 -11.14
N TYR A 374 2.58 -15.91 -10.80
CA TYR A 374 3.50 -14.91 -11.34
C TYR A 374 3.89 -15.19 -12.80
N THR A 375 3.83 -16.45 -13.25
CA THR A 375 3.94 -16.80 -14.67
C THR A 375 2.71 -16.32 -15.42
N SER A 376 1.51 -16.53 -14.88
CA SER A 376 0.26 -16.01 -15.46
C SER A 376 0.24 -14.47 -15.52
N MET A 377 0.74 -13.79 -14.48
CA MET A 377 0.95 -12.34 -14.50
C MET A 377 1.94 -11.95 -15.60
N LEU A 378 3.10 -12.60 -15.68
CA LEU A 378 4.12 -12.32 -16.69
C LEU A 378 3.55 -12.47 -18.11
N SER A 379 2.84 -13.55 -18.40
CA SER A 379 2.21 -13.77 -19.71
C SER A 379 1.25 -12.64 -20.07
N THR A 380 0.46 -12.16 -19.11
CA THR A 380 -0.44 -11.01 -19.30
C THR A 380 0.34 -9.72 -19.61
N LEU A 381 1.43 -9.47 -18.88
CA LEU A 381 2.27 -8.27 -19.06
C LEU A 381 3.00 -8.28 -20.42
N LYS A 382 3.48 -9.45 -20.86
CA LYS A 382 4.18 -9.62 -22.15
C LYS A 382 3.30 -9.39 -23.37
N LEU A 383 1.97 -9.37 -23.23
CA LEU A 383 1.07 -8.97 -24.32
C LEU A 383 1.22 -7.49 -24.71
N ARG A 384 1.88 -6.67 -23.88
CA ARG A 384 1.94 -5.21 -24.06
C ARG A 384 3.31 -4.61 -23.86
N TYR A 385 4.12 -5.20 -22.99
CA TYR A 385 5.44 -4.69 -22.66
C TYR A 385 6.51 -5.57 -23.31
N SER A 386 7.47 -4.94 -23.98
CA SER A 386 8.70 -5.61 -24.38
C SER A 386 9.46 -6.07 -23.14
N ASP A 387 10.36 -7.06 -23.30
CA ASP A 387 11.16 -7.54 -22.18
C ASP A 387 12.03 -6.43 -21.54
N GLU A 388 12.55 -5.50 -22.35
CA GLU A 388 13.28 -4.29 -21.90
C GLU A 388 12.38 -3.37 -21.05
N ASN A 389 11.21 -2.98 -21.57
CA ASN A 389 10.32 -2.06 -20.88
C ASN A 389 9.80 -2.69 -19.59
N LEU A 390 9.43 -3.97 -19.63
CA LEU A 390 8.97 -4.68 -18.44
C LEU A 390 10.07 -4.79 -17.39
N ALA A 391 11.31 -5.12 -17.77
CA ALA A 391 12.44 -5.15 -16.84
C ALA A 391 12.67 -3.78 -16.18
N SER A 392 12.59 -2.69 -16.94
CA SER A 392 12.68 -1.32 -16.42
C SER A 392 11.58 -1.01 -15.40
N MET A 393 10.32 -1.34 -15.73
CA MET A 393 9.19 -1.16 -14.82
C MET A 393 9.34 -1.97 -13.53
N LEU A 394 9.83 -3.22 -13.62
CA LEU A 394 10.08 -4.06 -12.44
C LEU A 394 11.19 -3.49 -11.56
N VAL A 395 12.29 -2.98 -12.15
CA VAL A 395 13.35 -2.33 -11.37
C VAL A 395 12.85 -1.09 -10.65
N ALA A 396 11.99 -0.29 -11.28
CA ALA A 396 11.33 0.83 -10.61
C ALA A 396 10.41 0.35 -9.46
N ALA A 397 9.59 -0.67 -9.71
CA ALA A 397 8.66 -1.23 -8.72
C ALA A 397 9.36 -1.87 -7.51
N LYS A 398 10.59 -2.39 -7.67
CA LYS A 398 11.43 -2.92 -6.57
C LYS A 398 11.90 -1.85 -5.59
N LYS A 399 11.92 -0.58 -5.99
CA LYS A 399 12.29 0.54 -5.11
C LYS A 399 11.17 0.92 -4.13
N THR A 400 9.92 0.55 -4.44
CA THR A 400 8.74 0.89 -3.63
C THR A 400 8.31 -0.29 -2.75
N GLY A 401 8.21 -0.06 -1.43
CA GLY A 401 7.97 -1.14 -0.46
C GLY A 401 6.71 -1.97 -0.71
N SER A 402 5.59 -1.35 -1.12
CA SER A 402 4.32 -2.05 -1.37
C SER A 402 4.31 -2.93 -2.62
N THR A 403 5.21 -2.68 -3.58
CA THR A 403 5.27 -3.39 -4.87
C THR A 403 6.53 -4.25 -5.02
N ARG A 404 7.51 -4.11 -4.13
CA ARG A 404 8.79 -4.82 -4.20
C ARG A 404 8.63 -6.33 -4.35
N LEU A 405 7.83 -6.95 -3.47
CA LEU A 405 7.62 -8.40 -3.51
C LEU A 405 6.91 -8.86 -4.79
N ILE A 406 5.99 -8.05 -5.32
CA ILE A 406 5.31 -8.38 -6.58
C ILE A 406 6.33 -8.35 -7.71
N ALA A 407 7.14 -7.30 -7.78
CA ALA A 407 8.14 -7.11 -8.81
C ALA A 407 9.24 -8.18 -8.78
N GLU A 408 9.75 -8.55 -7.60
CA GLU A 408 10.74 -9.63 -7.44
C GLU A 408 10.21 -10.99 -7.91
N ASN A 409 8.94 -11.28 -7.62
CA ASN A 409 8.33 -12.55 -8.02
C ASN A 409 8.03 -12.60 -9.53
N VAL A 410 7.59 -11.49 -10.13
CA VAL A 410 7.43 -11.39 -11.59
C VAL A 410 8.77 -11.46 -12.31
N GLU A 411 9.82 -10.79 -11.80
CA GLU A 411 11.19 -10.89 -12.33
C GLU A 411 11.72 -12.33 -12.24
N THR A 412 11.45 -13.04 -11.14
CA THR A 412 11.80 -14.46 -10.99
C THR A 412 11.09 -15.33 -12.04
N ALA A 413 9.81 -15.07 -12.31
CA ALA A 413 9.08 -15.75 -13.38
C ALA A 413 9.70 -15.42 -14.76
N GLN A 414 10.09 -14.16 -14.98
CA GLN A 414 10.75 -13.72 -16.21
C GLN A 414 12.09 -14.44 -16.43
N PHE A 415 12.89 -14.62 -15.39
CA PHE A 415 14.15 -15.36 -15.44
C PHE A 415 13.94 -16.85 -15.76
N LYS A 416 12.91 -17.47 -15.17
CA LYS A 416 12.57 -18.88 -15.47
C LYS A 416 12.16 -19.05 -16.93
N MET A 417 11.34 -18.14 -17.44
CA MET A 417 10.91 -18.12 -18.84
C MET A 417 12.11 -17.92 -19.79
N TRP A 418 12.97 -16.92 -19.55
CA TRP A 418 14.17 -16.72 -20.37
C TRP A 418 15.07 -17.97 -20.39
N ARG A 419 15.21 -18.65 -19.25
CA ARG A 419 15.96 -19.91 -19.18
C ARG A 419 15.30 -21.04 -19.96
N SER A 420 13.97 -21.19 -19.89
CA SER A 420 13.25 -22.21 -20.67
C SER A 420 13.29 -21.93 -22.18
N ASP A 421 13.32 -20.66 -22.55
CA ASP A 421 13.45 -20.21 -23.94
C ASP A 421 14.89 -20.35 -24.47
N GLY A 422 15.82 -20.86 -23.63
CA GLY A 422 17.22 -21.06 -24.00
C GLY A 422 18.02 -19.76 -24.14
N LYS A 423 17.55 -18.63 -23.58
CA LYS A 423 18.24 -17.34 -23.68
C LYS A 423 19.58 -17.38 -22.97
N THR A 424 20.64 -17.06 -23.70
CA THR A 424 21.99 -16.94 -23.16
C THR A 424 22.20 -15.60 -22.45
N ALA A 425 23.32 -15.45 -21.76
CA ALA A 425 23.72 -14.17 -21.19
C ALA A 425 23.92 -13.10 -22.28
N ASP A 426 24.38 -13.48 -23.47
CA ASP A 426 24.58 -12.61 -24.63
C ASP A 426 23.25 -12.12 -25.21
N ASP A 427 22.30 -13.04 -25.41
CA ASP A 427 20.95 -12.70 -25.88
C ASP A 427 20.28 -11.66 -24.97
N LEU A 428 20.39 -11.86 -23.65
CA LEU A 428 19.80 -10.92 -22.69
C LEU A 428 20.55 -9.60 -22.60
N PHE A 429 21.85 -9.59 -22.87
CA PHE A 429 22.63 -8.37 -22.91
C PHE A 429 22.10 -7.42 -24.01
N THR A 430 21.87 -7.98 -25.21
CA THR A 430 21.27 -7.25 -26.34
C THR A 430 19.81 -6.92 -26.10
N LEU A 431 19.02 -7.86 -25.57
CA LEU A 431 17.59 -7.67 -25.33
C LEU A 431 17.31 -6.56 -24.31
N LEU A 432 18.19 -6.38 -23.33
CA LEU A 432 18.14 -5.28 -22.35
C LEU A 432 18.88 -4.01 -22.81
N ARG A 433 19.32 -3.96 -24.07
CA ARG A 433 20.03 -2.84 -24.72
C ARG A 433 21.34 -2.41 -24.05
N LEU A 434 21.98 -3.31 -23.30
CA LEU A 434 23.26 -3.04 -22.63
C LEU A 434 24.44 -2.89 -23.62
N ASP A 435 24.27 -3.39 -24.85
CA ASP A 435 25.20 -3.22 -25.98
C ASP A 435 25.36 -1.77 -26.42
N LYS A 436 24.39 -0.90 -26.08
CA LYS A 436 24.35 0.51 -26.51
C LYS A 436 24.77 1.50 -25.44
N GLU A 437 25.06 1.04 -24.22
CA GLU A 437 25.29 1.92 -23.07
C GLU A 437 26.73 2.44 -22.97
N GLY A 438 27.69 1.79 -23.63
CA GLY A 438 29.08 2.25 -23.65
C GLY A 438 29.68 2.34 -22.23
N GLU A 439 30.30 3.48 -21.92
CA GLU A 439 30.90 3.75 -20.61
C GLU A 439 29.87 3.82 -19.46
N ALA A 440 28.59 3.99 -19.76
CA ALA A 440 27.53 4.03 -18.76
C ALA A 440 27.03 2.64 -18.33
N LEU A 441 27.58 1.55 -18.89
CA LEU A 441 27.12 0.17 -18.67
C LEU A 441 26.90 -0.17 -17.18
N PHE A 442 27.90 0.09 -16.32
CA PHE A 442 27.81 -0.21 -14.89
C PHE A 442 26.91 0.75 -14.09
N LYS A 443 26.48 1.86 -14.69
CA LYS A 443 25.51 2.80 -14.09
C LYS A 443 24.07 2.42 -14.43
N SER A 444 23.86 1.54 -15.40
CA SER A 444 22.54 1.12 -15.82
C SER A 444 21.85 0.29 -14.77
N THR A 445 20.56 0.59 -14.61
CA THR A 445 19.67 -0.22 -13.78
C THR A 445 19.47 -1.62 -14.36
N MET A 446 19.60 -1.78 -15.68
CA MET A 446 19.42 -3.06 -16.37
C MET A 446 20.61 -4.00 -16.19
N PHE A 447 21.81 -3.47 -15.98
CA PHE A 447 23.02 -4.27 -15.72
C PHE A 447 22.83 -5.22 -14.54
N ASN A 448 22.17 -4.76 -13.47
CA ASN A 448 21.91 -5.60 -12.29
C ASN A 448 20.94 -6.75 -12.59
N THR A 449 19.92 -6.50 -13.41
CA THR A 449 18.97 -7.54 -13.84
C THR A 449 19.68 -8.58 -14.70
N TRP A 450 20.49 -8.14 -15.66
CA TRP A 450 21.32 -9.01 -16.50
C TRP A 450 22.34 -9.82 -15.70
N ALA A 451 23.10 -9.18 -14.80
CA ALA A 451 24.07 -9.86 -13.93
C ALA A 451 23.39 -10.90 -13.02
N SER A 452 22.18 -10.59 -12.51
CA SER A 452 21.40 -11.54 -11.72
C SER A 452 20.98 -12.76 -12.54
N TYR A 453 20.63 -12.55 -13.81
CA TYR A 453 20.32 -13.65 -14.73
C TYR A 453 21.57 -14.48 -15.06
N ALA A 454 22.72 -13.85 -15.34
CA ALA A 454 23.98 -14.57 -15.56
C ALA A 454 24.35 -15.47 -14.37
N LYS A 455 24.13 -14.98 -13.14
CA LYS A 455 24.28 -15.77 -11.90
C LYS A 455 23.28 -16.92 -11.75
N LEU A 456 22.08 -16.78 -12.32
CA LEU A 456 21.12 -17.87 -12.39
C LEU A 456 21.57 -18.96 -13.37
N LEU A 457 22.19 -18.57 -14.49
CA LEU A 457 22.70 -19.49 -15.51
C LEU A 457 23.90 -20.29 -15.01
N ASP A 458 24.90 -19.63 -14.42
CA ASP A 458 26.09 -20.26 -13.83
C ASP A 458 26.36 -19.67 -12.44
N LYS A 459 26.15 -20.48 -11.41
CA LYS A 459 26.39 -20.08 -10.02
C LYS A 459 27.88 -20.16 -9.64
N GLU A 460 28.65 -20.98 -10.35
CA GLU A 460 30.06 -21.22 -10.05
C GLU A 460 30.92 -20.14 -10.69
N ASN A 461 30.67 -19.79 -11.96
CA ASN A 461 31.48 -18.84 -12.72
C ASN A 461 30.64 -17.81 -13.52
N PRO A 462 29.76 -17.03 -12.87
CA PRO A 462 28.94 -16.06 -13.57
C PRO A 462 29.75 -14.97 -14.28
N GLU A 463 30.86 -14.53 -13.68
CA GLU A 463 31.70 -13.50 -14.27
C GLU A 463 32.33 -13.95 -15.60
N LYS A 464 32.60 -15.24 -15.77
CA LYS A 464 33.10 -15.80 -17.04
C LYS A 464 32.05 -15.68 -18.14
N LEU A 465 30.79 -16.02 -17.84
CA LEU A 465 29.67 -15.84 -18.77
C LEU A 465 29.47 -14.35 -19.11
N MET A 466 29.51 -13.49 -18.09
CA MET A 466 29.36 -12.04 -18.26
C MET A 466 30.45 -11.47 -19.17
N VAL A 467 31.72 -11.80 -18.95
CA VAL A 467 32.82 -11.35 -19.81
C VAL A 467 32.70 -11.90 -21.22
N SER A 468 32.33 -13.17 -21.38
CA SER A 468 32.13 -13.77 -22.71
C SER A 468 31.07 -13.02 -23.51
N ALA A 469 29.93 -12.69 -22.88
CA ALA A 469 28.87 -11.90 -23.51
C ALA A 469 29.31 -10.46 -23.77
N MET A 470 29.95 -9.77 -22.82
CA MET A 470 30.42 -8.40 -23.07
C MET A 470 31.43 -8.30 -24.23
N LYS A 471 32.26 -9.34 -24.44
CA LYS A 471 33.25 -9.39 -25.54
C LYS A 471 32.64 -9.54 -26.94
N THR A 472 31.38 -9.94 -27.07
CA THR A 472 30.69 -9.97 -28.38
C THR A 472 30.34 -8.56 -28.85
N HIS A 473 30.19 -7.61 -27.91
CA HIS A 473 29.74 -6.23 -28.17
C HIS A 473 30.84 -5.18 -27.97
N TYR A 474 31.80 -5.44 -27.09
CA TYR A 474 32.89 -4.52 -26.77
C TYR A 474 34.24 -5.12 -27.14
N SER A 475 35.09 -4.30 -27.77
CA SER A 475 36.49 -4.69 -27.96
C SER A 475 37.19 -4.86 -26.61
N ASP A 476 38.18 -5.75 -26.55
CA ASP A 476 38.92 -6.04 -25.32
C ASP A 476 39.49 -4.77 -24.64
N GLY A 477 39.96 -3.80 -25.43
CA GLY A 477 40.47 -2.53 -24.90
C GLY A 477 39.36 -1.64 -24.32
N ASN A 478 38.23 -1.53 -25.01
CA ASN A 478 37.08 -0.75 -24.52
C ASN A 478 36.50 -1.39 -23.26
N LEU A 479 36.30 -2.71 -23.26
CA LEU A 479 35.80 -3.44 -22.11
C LEU A 479 36.72 -3.30 -20.89
N ALA A 480 38.04 -3.38 -21.09
CA ALA A 480 39.00 -3.12 -20.02
C ALA A 480 38.88 -1.69 -19.46
N SER A 481 38.69 -0.68 -20.31
CA SER A 481 38.49 0.71 -19.88
C SER A 481 37.19 0.88 -19.07
N ILE A 482 36.09 0.31 -19.55
CA ILE A 482 34.78 0.37 -18.87
C ILE A 482 34.86 -0.30 -17.49
N ILE A 483 35.49 -1.48 -17.41
CA ILE A 483 35.68 -2.19 -16.14
C ILE A 483 36.61 -1.40 -15.21
N ALA A 484 37.69 -0.79 -15.73
CA ALA A 484 38.60 0.02 -14.93
C ALA A 484 37.87 1.21 -14.29
N ALA A 485 37.04 1.94 -15.04
CA ALA A 485 36.22 3.02 -14.50
C ALA A 485 35.25 2.53 -13.41
N ALA A 486 34.66 1.34 -13.58
CA ALA A 486 33.79 0.74 -12.57
C ALA A 486 34.54 0.33 -11.29
N ARG A 487 35.86 0.09 -11.34
CA ARG A 487 36.68 -0.19 -10.15
C ARG A 487 36.94 1.04 -9.29
N GLU A 488 36.89 2.24 -9.87
CA GLU A 488 37.08 3.49 -9.12
C GLU A 488 35.87 3.82 -8.22
N ASN A 489 34.71 3.21 -8.48
CA ASN A 489 33.52 3.37 -7.66
C ASN A 489 33.43 2.27 -6.60
N SER A 490 33.46 2.68 -5.32
CA SER A 490 33.44 1.76 -4.17
C SER A 490 32.26 0.79 -4.12
N ARG A 491 31.12 1.13 -4.76
CA ARG A 491 29.94 0.24 -4.82
C ARG A 491 30.09 -0.89 -5.84
N THR A 492 30.86 -0.67 -6.89
CA THR A 492 31.03 -1.61 -8.01
C THR A 492 32.41 -2.27 -8.04
N GLU A 493 33.35 -1.78 -7.24
CA GLU A 493 34.74 -2.24 -7.18
C GLU A 493 34.86 -3.76 -7.14
N ALA A 494 34.17 -4.42 -6.21
CA ALA A 494 34.32 -5.86 -6.01
C ALA A 494 33.89 -6.67 -7.25
N VAL A 495 32.79 -6.29 -7.90
CA VAL A 495 32.27 -6.97 -9.10
C VAL A 495 33.18 -6.65 -10.29
N ALA A 496 33.56 -5.38 -10.45
CA ALA A 496 34.45 -4.95 -11.53
C ALA A 496 35.83 -5.62 -11.45
N SER A 497 36.39 -5.78 -10.24
CA SER A 497 37.65 -6.50 -10.01
C SER A 497 37.55 -7.98 -10.41
N ARG A 498 36.42 -8.66 -10.17
CA ARG A 498 36.21 -10.05 -10.62
C ARG A 498 36.07 -10.17 -12.13
N LEU A 499 35.33 -9.25 -12.75
CA LEU A 499 35.19 -9.18 -14.22
C LEU A 499 36.52 -8.87 -14.90
N GLN A 500 37.34 -7.99 -14.31
CA GLN A 500 38.68 -7.69 -14.81
C GLN A 500 39.59 -8.93 -14.82
N GLN A 501 39.54 -9.73 -13.75
CA GLN A 501 40.30 -10.98 -13.67
C GLN A 501 39.82 -12.01 -14.71
N GLU A 502 38.51 -12.16 -14.91
CA GLU A 502 37.98 -13.02 -15.98
C GLU A 502 38.37 -12.53 -17.37
N LEU A 503 38.39 -11.22 -17.61
CA LEU A 503 38.86 -10.66 -18.86
C LEU A 503 40.33 -11.03 -19.12
N TRP A 504 41.19 -10.93 -18.10
CA TRP A 504 42.59 -11.37 -18.21
C TRP A 504 42.72 -12.87 -18.49
N LEU A 505 41.89 -13.71 -17.86
CA LEU A 505 41.85 -15.15 -18.16
C LEU A 505 41.45 -15.41 -19.61
N SER A 506 40.44 -14.69 -20.13
CA SER A 506 40.00 -14.83 -21.53
C SER A 506 41.04 -14.37 -22.56
N GLN A 507 42.08 -13.67 -22.12
CA GLN A 507 43.18 -13.15 -22.94
C GLN A 507 44.45 -13.99 -22.76
N ASP A 508 44.36 -15.14 -22.09
CA ASP A 508 45.49 -16.03 -21.77
C ASP A 508 46.65 -15.30 -21.06
N LYS A 509 46.35 -14.27 -20.25
CA LYS A 509 47.38 -13.53 -19.52
C LYS A 509 48.02 -14.44 -18.48
N THR A 510 49.35 -14.43 -18.43
CA THR A 510 50.07 -15.16 -17.38
C THR A 510 50.13 -14.34 -16.10
N SER A 511 50.42 -14.98 -14.97
CA SER A 511 50.71 -14.27 -13.71
C SER A 511 51.82 -13.24 -13.89
N LYS A 512 52.81 -13.52 -14.76
CA LYS A 512 53.90 -12.59 -15.09
C LYS A 512 53.42 -11.37 -15.87
N ASP A 513 52.51 -11.55 -16.82
CA ASP A 513 51.96 -10.44 -17.60
C ASP A 513 51.15 -9.51 -16.69
N ILE A 514 50.33 -10.07 -15.81
CA ILE A 514 49.54 -9.27 -14.86
C ILE A 514 50.44 -8.59 -13.82
N PHE A 515 51.53 -9.23 -13.38
CA PHE A 515 52.50 -8.60 -12.49
C PHE A 515 53.09 -7.31 -13.10
N LYS A 516 53.44 -7.35 -14.39
CA LYS A 516 53.92 -6.18 -15.13
C LYS A 516 52.82 -5.15 -15.41
N LEU A 517 51.61 -5.63 -15.77
CA LEU A 517 50.46 -4.76 -16.05
C LEU A 517 50.10 -3.91 -14.83
N LEU A 518 50.17 -4.51 -13.64
CA LEU A 518 49.96 -3.85 -12.35
C LEU A 518 51.17 -3.05 -11.86
N LYS A 519 52.24 -2.96 -12.66
CA LYS A 519 53.49 -2.23 -12.38
C LYS A 519 54.24 -2.70 -11.13
N LEU A 520 53.96 -3.90 -10.64
CA LEU A 520 54.61 -4.48 -9.45
C LEU A 520 56.10 -4.78 -9.68
N ASP A 521 56.53 -4.85 -10.94
CA ASP A 521 57.93 -4.99 -11.32
C ASP A 521 58.74 -3.70 -11.17
N LYS A 522 58.08 -2.54 -11.25
CA LYS A 522 58.72 -1.22 -11.14
C LYS A 522 59.03 -0.82 -9.70
N ASP A 523 58.32 -1.36 -8.73
CA ASP A 523 58.51 -1.04 -7.31
C ASP A 523 59.73 -1.72 -6.69
N GLY A 524 60.45 -2.55 -7.47
CA GLY A 524 61.63 -3.26 -7.01
C GLY A 524 61.35 -4.05 -5.74
N GLN A 525 61.95 -3.64 -4.62
CA GLN A 525 61.77 -4.26 -3.31
C GLN A 525 60.51 -3.81 -2.56
N ARG A 526 59.85 -2.72 -2.97
CA ARG A 526 58.65 -2.15 -2.33
C ARG A 526 57.33 -2.71 -2.89
N PHE A 527 57.38 -3.70 -3.77
CA PHE A 527 56.18 -4.29 -4.37
C PHE A 527 55.20 -4.87 -3.33
N ILE A 528 55.69 -5.26 -2.14
CA ILE A 528 54.86 -5.77 -1.03
C ILE A 528 53.96 -4.66 -0.45
N GLU A 529 54.38 -3.41 -0.55
CA GLU A 529 53.60 -2.25 -0.12
C GLU A 529 52.58 -1.81 -1.19
N ASN A 530 52.69 -2.30 -2.43
CA ASN A 530 51.83 -1.87 -3.52
C ASN A 530 50.38 -2.38 -3.32
N PRO A 531 49.36 -1.48 -3.32
CA PRO A 531 47.96 -1.87 -3.16
C PRO A 531 47.44 -2.87 -4.20
N GLN A 532 48.04 -2.94 -5.39
CA GLN A 532 47.66 -3.87 -6.45
C GLN A 532 48.17 -5.30 -6.21
N LEU A 533 49.03 -5.53 -5.22
CA LEU A 533 49.54 -6.87 -4.90
C LEU A 533 48.40 -7.85 -4.62
N GLY A 534 47.37 -7.43 -3.86
CA GLY A 534 46.21 -8.28 -3.57
C GLY A 534 45.47 -8.73 -4.83
N THR A 535 45.35 -7.85 -5.82
CA THR A 535 44.72 -8.18 -7.11
C THR A 535 45.54 -9.23 -7.86
N TRP A 536 46.88 -9.12 -7.84
CA TRP A 536 47.77 -10.09 -8.46
C TRP A 536 47.75 -11.45 -7.77
N VAL A 537 47.78 -11.48 -6.43
CA VAL A 537 47.70 -12.73 -5.64
C VAL A 537 46.38 -13.43 -5.91
N SER A 538 45.27 -12.69 -5.85
CA SER A 538 43.93 -13.21 -6.18
C SER A 538 43.88 -13.80 -7.59
N TYR A 539 44.46 -13.12 -8.58
CA TYR A 539 44.53 -13.63 -9.95
C TYR A 539 45.37 -14.90 -10.08
N CYS A 540 46.52 -14.97 -9.40
CA CYS A 540 47.34 -16.18 -9.35
C CYS A 540 46.56 -17.37 -8.77
N SER A 541 45.83 -17.15 -7.66
CA SER A 541 44.98 -18.17 -7.05
C SER A 541 43.87 -18.63 -7.99
N LYS A 542 43.35 -17.73 -8.85
CA LYS A 542 42.32 -18.07 -9.85
C LYS A 542 42.88 -18.88 -11.03
N LEU A 543 44.13 -18.62 -11.40
CA LEU A 543 44.84 -19.40 -12.42
C LEU A 543 45.23 -20.81 -11.94
N ALA A 544 45.28 -21.03 -10.63
CA ALA A 544 45.66 -22.30 -10.04
C ALA A 544 44.61 -23.39 -10.33
N LYS A 545 44.99 -24.40 -11.13
CA LYS A 545 44.07 -25.50 -11.51
C LYS A 545 43.98 -26.61 -10.46
N THR A 546 44.94 -26.69 -9.55
CA THR A 546 45.07 -27.79 -8.57
C THR A 546 45.47 -27.26 -7.20
N ARG A 547 45.09 -28.02 -6.15
CA ARG A 547 45.50 -27.75 -4.77
C ARG A 547 47.00 -28.05 -4.64
N GLY A 548 47.84 -27.03 -4.78
CA GLY A 548 49.30 -27.14 -4.83
C GLY A 548 49.98 -26.26 -5.89
N ASP A 549 49.21 -25.56 -6.73
CA ASP A 549 49.75 -24.57 -7.66
C ASP A 549 50.06 -23.25 -6.92
N PHE A 550 51.28 -23.16 -6.38
CA PHE A 550 51.82 -21.99 -5.68
C PHE A 550 52.48 -20.98 -6.62
N ARG A 551 52.00 -20.83 -7.85
CA ARG A 551 52.62 -19.96 -8.87
C ARG A 551 52.96 -18.54 -8.41
N ALA A 552 52.17 -17.96 -7.50
CA ALA A 552 52.47 -16.66 -6.91
C ALA A 552 53.81 -16.72 -6.15
N ILE A 553 53.93 -17.64 -5.20
CA ILE A 553 55.13 -17.81 -4.39
C ILE A 553 56.30 -18.28 -5.25
N SER A 554 56.12 -19.31 -6.08
CA SER A 554 57.19 -19.82 -6.95
C SER A 554 57.75 -18.72 -7.88
N MET A 555 56.90 -17.82 -8.38
CA MET A 555 57.34 -16.68 -9.18
C MET A 555 58.12 -15.66 -8.34
N LEU A 556 57.66 -15.34 -7.13
CA LEU A 556 58.35 -14.40 -6.25
C LEU A 556 59.69 -14.96 -5.76
N GLU A 557 59.75 -16.23 -5.36
CA GLU A 557 60.98 -16.92 -4.94
C GLU A 557 61.98 -17.00 -6.09
N LYS A 558 61.53 -17.23 -7.34
CA LYS A 558 62.43 -17.17 -8.51
C LYS A 558 63.01 -15.77 -8.75
N LYS A 559 62.28 -14.71 -8.38
CA LYS A 559 62.71 -13.32 -8.58
C LYS A 559 63.61 -12.79 -7.46
N PHE A 560 63.36 -13.18 -6.20
CA PHE A 560 64.01 -12.61 -5.02
C PHE A 560 64.79 -13.62 -4.18
N GLY A 561 64.62 -14.93 -4.39
CA GLY A 561 65.10 -15.97 -3.47
C GLY A 561 64.09 -16.27 -2.36
N SER A 562 64.06 -17.53 -1.89
CA SER A 562 63.07 -18.01 -0.91
C SER A 562 63.24 -17.35 0.47
N GLU A 563 64.48 -17.29 0.96
CA GLU A 563 64.82 -16.69 2.26
C GLU A 563 64.60 -15.16 2.25
N GLU A 564 65.03 -14.48 1.19
CA GLU A 564 64.81 -13.03 1.05
C GLU A 564 63.31 -12.69 1.00
N LEU A 565 62.52 -13.49 0.28
CA LEU A 565 61.07 -13.33 0.23
C LEU A 565 60.42 -13.53 1.61
N ALA A 566 60.82 -14.57 2.36
CA ALA A 566 60.29 -14.86 3.68
C ALA A 566 60.59 -13.74 4.69
N MET A 567 61.82 -13.21 4.68
CA MET A 567 62.20 -12.05 5.50
C MET A 567 61.35 -10.82 5.16
N LYS A 568 61.10 -10.56 3.88
CA LYS A 568 60.30 -9.41 3.44
C LYS A 568 58.82 -9.54 3.81
N ILE A 569 58.23 -10.71 3.63
CA ILE A 569 56.85 -10.97 4.08
C ILE A 569 56.74 -10.73 5.59
N SER A 570 57.73 -11.21 6.36
CA SER A 570 57.76 -11.03 7.81
C SER A 570 57.93 -9.56 8.24
N ALA A 571 58.83 -8.81 7.59
CA ALA A 571 59.01 -7.38 7.84
C ALA A 571 57.77 -6.57 7.46
N ALA A 572 57.12 -6.89 6.34
CA ALA A 572 55.90 -6.22 5.90
C ALA A 572 54.73 -6.45 6.88
N LEU A 573 54.64 -7.61 7.53
CA LEU A 573 53.62 -7.86 8.56
C LEU A 573 53.78 -6.97 9.80
N GLN A 574 54.99 -6.48 10.09
CA GLN A 574 55.24 -5.59 11.23
C GLN A 574 54.81 -4.14 10.97
N HIS A 575 54.78 -3.72 9.70
CA HIS A 575 54.59 -2.31 9.32
C HIS A 575 53.39 -2.04 8.39
N ALA A 576 52.70 -3.08 7.89
CA ALA A 576 51.58 -2.91 6.98
C ALA A 576 50.32 -2.36 7.66
N SER A 577 49.65 -1.41 6.98
CA SER A 577 48.27 -1.00 7.27
C SER A 577 47.31 -2.20 7.22
N GLU A 578 46.24 -2.20 8.03
CA GLU A 578 45.28 -3.33 8.17
C GLU A 578 44.83 -3.96 6.84
N GLY A 579 44.61 -3.17 5.79
CA GLY A 579 44.17 -3.68 4.48
C GLY A 579 45.20 -4.57 3.75
N ASN A 580 46.49 -4.24 3.81
CA ASN A 580 47.55 -5.04 3.17
C ASN A 580 47.94 -6.25 4.02
N GLN A 581 47.70 -6.23 5.33
CA GLN A 581 48.06 -7.36 6.20
C GLN A 581 47.40 -8.67 5.78
N ASN A 582 46.15 -8.65 5.32
CA ASN A 582 45.45 -9.87 4.91
C ASN A 582 46.12 -10.53 3.70
N VAL A 583 46.51 -9.74 2.70
CA VAL A 583 47.20 -10.23 1.50
C VAL A 583 48.59 -10.77 1.86
N ILE A 584 49.31 -10.06 2.74
CA ILE A 584 50.66 -10.48 3.17
C ILE A 584 50.57 -11.78 3.99
N ARG A 585 49.56 -11.93 4.87
CA ARG A 585 49.29 -13.18 5.60
C ARG A 585 48.92 -14.32 4.65
N GLU A 586 48.16 -14.04 3.60
CA GLU A 586 47.84 -15.03 2.57
C GLU A 586 49.11 -15.51 1.86
N LEU A 587 49.98 -14.59 1.45
CA LEU A 587 51.28 -14.93 0.87
C LEU A 587 52.15 -15.77 1.82
N GLN A 588 52.22 -15.39 3.11
CA GLN A 588 52.95 -16.16 4.11
C GLN A 588 52.39 -17.59 4.25
N LYS A 589 51.07 -17.71 4.28
CA LYS A 589 50.39 -19.01 4.35
C LYS A 589 50.68 -19.86 3.11
N LEU A 590 50.61 -19.28 1.91
CA LEU A 590 50.93 -19.97 0.66
C LEU A 590 52.40 -20.42 0.65
N GLN A 591 53.31 -19.60 1.18
CA GLN A 591 54.74 -19.95 1.30
C GLN A 591 54.95 -21.15 2.22
N PHE A 592 54.35 -21.15 3.41
CA PHE A 592 54.42 -22.29 4.33
C PHE A 592 53.78 -23.56 3.76
N GLN A 593 52.67 -23.43 3.03
CA GLN A 593 52.04 -24.56 2.37
C GLN A 593 52.93 -25.15 1.26
N GLN A 594 53.62 -24.30 0.49
CA GLN A 594 54.59 -24.74 -0.52
C GLN A 594 55.75 -25.50 0.14
N TRP A 595 56.35 -24.95 1.19
CA TRP A 595 57.45 -25.60 1.92
C TRP A 595 57.02 -26.94 2.53
N ALA A 596 55.87 -26.98 3.19
CA ALA A 596 55.35 -28.22 3.78
C ALA A 596 55.05 -29.30 2.73
N LEU A 597 54.68 -28.92 1.49
CA LEU A 597 54.50 -29.87 0.40
C LEU A 597 55.82 -30.34 -0.21
N LEU A 598 56.83 -29.48 -0.28
CA LEU A 598 58.17 -29.86 -0.72
C LEU A 598 58.81 -30.85 0.29
N ASP A 599 58.65 -30.59 1.58
CA ASP A 599 59.20 -31.43 2.67
C ASP A 599 58.53 -32.82 2.75
N ARG A 600 57.25 -32.94 2.35
CA ARG A 600 56.54 -34.24 2.27
C ARG A 600 56.91 -35.08 1.04
N ASN A 601 57.55 -34.48 0.05
CA ASN A 601 57.95 -35.13 -1.20
C ASN A 601 59.46 -35.40 -1.28
N LEU A 602 60.22 -34.96 -0.27
CA LEU A 602 61.61 -35.32 0.01
C LEU A 602 61.64 -36.54 0.95
#